data_AF-A0A6M0LRP8-F1
#
_entry.id   AF-A0A6M0LRP8-F1
#
_cell.length_a   1.000
_cell.length_b   1.000
_cell.length_c   1.000
_cell.angle_alpha   90.00
_cell.angle_beta   90.00
_cell.angle_gamma   90.00
#
_symmetry.space_group_name_H-M   'P 1'
#
loop_
_entity.id
_entity.type
_entity.pdbx_description
1 polymer ?
#
loop_
_entity_poly.entity_id
_entity_poly.type
_entity_poly.pdbx_seq_one_letter_code
_entity_poly.pdbx_strand_id
1 'polypeptide(L)' 'MTLSIEKHPCFNDASRHSFGRIHLPVAPKCNIQCNYCNRKFDCLNENRPG' A
#
# COMPACT_ATOMS: atom_id res chain seq x y z
N MET A 1 -12.87 -9.17 -14.21
CA MET A 1 -11.65 -8.50 -14.70
C MET A 1 -10.46 -9.26 -14.17
N THR A 2 -9.69 -9.93 -15.04
CA THR A 2 -8.47 -10.63 -14.64
C THR A 2 -7.34 -9.60 -14.51
N LEU A 3 -6.83 -9.41 -13.29
CA LEU A 3 -5.69 -8.53 -13.04
C LEU A 3 -4.41 -9.17 -13.60
N SER A 4 -3.69 -8.42 -14.44
CA SER A 4 -2.40 -8.87 -14.99
C SER A 4 -1.32 -8.73 -13.91
N ILE A 5 -1.04 -9.83 -13.21
CA ILE A 5 -0.11 -9.90 -12.07
C ILE A 5 1.32 -9.60 -12.53
N GLU A 6 1.66 -9.99 -13.76
CA GLU A 6 2.99 -9.82 -14.35
C GLU A 6 3.46 -8.37 -14.36
N LYS A 7 2.54 -7.40 -14.56
CA LYS A 7 2.85 -5.97 -14.60
C LYS A 7 2.68 -5.27 -13.25
N HIS A 8 2.21 -5.96 -12.21
CA HIS A 8 1.92 -5.33 -10.94
C HIS A 8 3.19 -5.22 -10.07
N PRO A 9 3.65 -3.99 -9.72
CA PRO A 9 4.97 -3.75 -9.11
C PRO A 9 5.14 -4.29 -7.68
N CYS A 10 4.10 -4.90 -7.10
CA CYS A 10 4.17 -5.49 -5.76
C CYS A 10 3.94 -6.99 -5.72
N PHE A 11 3.62 -7.60 -6.86
CA PHE A 11 3.46 -9.05 -6.97
C PHE A 11 4.51 -9.68 -7.88
N ASN A 12 5.24 -8.88 -8.66
CA ASN A 12 6.35 -9.35 -9.50
C ASN A 12 7.59 -8.46 -9.28
N ASP A 13 8.71 -9.06 -8.87
CA ASP A 13 9.95 -8.33 -8.60
C ASP A 13 10.52 -7.69 -9.88
N ALA A 14 10.39 -8.37 -11.02
CA ALA A 14 10.85 -7.86 -12.31
C ALA A 14 10.10 -6.60 -12.75
N SER A 15 8.84 -6.43 -12.33
CA SER A 15 8.00 -5.29 -12.76
C SER A 15 8.13 -4.06 -11.85
N ARG A 16 8.77 -4.20 -10.68
CA ARG A 16 8.96 -3.13 -9.68
C ARG A 16 9.66 -1.88 -10.24
N HIS A 17 10.59 -2.09 -11.18
CA HIS A 17 11.38 -1.00 -11.77
C HIS A 17 10.81 -0.47 -13.09
N SER A 18 9.76 -1.10 -13.64
CA SER A 18 9.20 -0.76 -14.94
C SER A 18 7.78 -0.20 -14.86
N PHE A 19 7.04 -0.49 -13.79
CA PHE A 19 5.64 -0.08 -13.63
C PHE A 19 5.42 0.60 -12.28
N GLY A 20 4.59 1.65 -12.26
CA GLY A 20 4.22 2.41 -11.06
C GLY A 20 2.77 2.18 -10.66
N ARG A 21 2.45 2.48 -9.41
CA ARG A 21 1.07 2.58 -8.89
C ARG A 21 0.93 3.82 -8.03
N ILE A 22 -0.27 4.39 -7.99
CA ILE A 22 -0.59 5.56 -7.18
C ILE A 22 -1.71 5.18 -6.23
N HIS A 23 -1.58 5.57 -4.97
CA HIS A 23 -2.63 5.44 -3.95
C HIS A 23 -3.43 6.74 -3.91
N LEU A 24 -4.77 6.65 -3.94
CA LEU A 24 -5.64 7.80 -3.76
C LEU A 24 -6.23 7.78 -2.33
N PRO A 25 -6.01 8.82 -1.51
CA PRO A 25 -6.45 8.85 -0.11
C PRO A 25 -7.95 9.16 0.00
N VAL A 26 -8.80 8.18 -0.36
CA VAL A 26 -10.27 8.32 -0.32
C VAL A 26 -10.92 7.73 0.93
N ALA A 27 -10.14 7.07 1.80
CA ALA A 27 -10.64 6.32 2.95
C ALA A 27 -10.03 6.81 4.28
N PRO A 28 -10.55 7.91 4.89
CA PRO A 28 -9.98 8.52 6.09
C PRO A 28 -10.36 7.83 7.41
N LYS A 29 -11.28 6.87 7.39
CA LYS A 29 -11.79 6.19 8.60
C LYS A 29 -11.39 4.72 8.60
N CYS A 30 -10.93 4.24 9.75
CA CYS A 30 -10.74 2.82 10.04
C CYS A 30 -11.71 2.36 11.13
N ASN A 31 -12.18 1.11 11.03
CA ASN A 31 -13.09 0.50 12.00
C ASN A 31 -12.36 -0.19 13.18
N ILE A 32 -11.05 -0.42 13.06
CA ILE A 32 -10.20 -1.01 14.10
C ILE A 32 -9.03 -0.07 14.44
N GLN A 33 -8.41 -0.27 15.60
CA GLN A 33 -7.23 0.45 16.04
C GLN A 33 -6.11 -0.56 16.36
N CYS A 34 -5.08 -0.61 15.53
CA CYS A 34 -3.90 -1.45 15.80
C CYS A 34 -2.98 -0.77 16.82
N ASN A 35 -2.21 -1.56 17.58
CA ASN A 35 -1.26 -1.03 18.57
C ASN A 35 -0.14 -0.17 17.96
N TYR A 36 0.18 -0.39 16.68
CA TYR A 36 1.23 0.31 15.94
C TYR A 36 0.68 1.39 14.99
N CYS A 37 -0.61 1.76 15.11
CA CYS A 37 -1.24 2.74 14.22
C CYS A 37 -1.52 4.07 14.93
N ASN A 38 -1.18 5.19 14.30
CA ASN A 38 -1.51 6.56 14.70
C ASN A 38 -2.24 7.28 13.56
N ARG A 39 -3.56 7.49 13.72
CA ARG A 39 -4.45 8.03 12.68
C ARG A 39 -4.19 9.50 12.31
N LYS A 40 -3.23 10.17 12.95
CA LYS A 40 -2.74 11.48 12.49
C LYS A 40 -1.92 11.38 11.19
N PHE A 41 -1.50 10.18 10.81
CA PHE A 41 -0.70 9.92 9.61
C PHE A 41 -1.38 8.88 8.73
N ASP A 42 -1.43 9.13 7.41
CA ASP A 42 -2.22 8.36 6.44
C ASP A 42 -1.76 6.90 6.25
N CYS A 43 -0.57 6.53 6.74
CA CYS A 43 -0.09 5.15 6.80
C CYS A 43 1.14 5.04 7.69
N LEU A 44 1.05 4.37 8.84
CA LEU A 44 2.25 3.98 9.61
C LEU A 44 3.05 2.86 8.94
N ASN A 45 2.75 2.51 7.68
CA ASN A 45 3.48 1.45 6.97
C ASN A 45 4.44 1.97 5.90
N GLU A 46 4.74 3.28 5.87
CA GLU A 46 6.13 3.71 5.64
C GLU A 46 6.96 3.63 6.93
N ASN A 47 6.32 3.51 8.10
CA ASN A 47 6.96 3.15 9.36
C ASN A 47 7.02 1.61 9.47
N ARG A 48 7.72 0.97 8.53
CA ARG A 48 8.01 -0.47 8.65
C ARG A 48 8.76 -0.67 9.97
N PRO A 49 8.29 -1.53 10.91
CA PRO A 49 9.16 -2.02 11.97
C PRO A 49 10.16 -2.97 11.32
N GLY A 50 11.28 -2.37 10.93
CA GLY A 50 12.50 -2.96 10.39
C GLY A 50 13.63 -1.99 10.66
#